data_AF-A0A6V7IYH0-F1
#
_entry.id   AF-A0A6V7IYH0-F1
#
_cell.length_a   1.000
_cell.length_b   1.000
_cell.length_c   1.000
_cell.angle_alpha   90.00
_cell.angle_beta   90.00
_cell.angle_gamma   90.00
#
_symmetry.space_group_name_H-M   'P 1'
#
loop_
_entity.id
_entity.type
_entity.pdbx_description
1 polymer ?
#
loop_
_entity_poly.entity_id
_entity_poly.type
_entity_poly.pdbx_seq_one_letter_code
_entity_poly.pdbx_strand_id
1 'polypeptide(L)'
;MRDLRHDNLNAFIGACTEPPNICIVVEYCPRGSLKDIIENEDMKLDNMFMASLVGDIIRGMMYLHESVIRYHGNLNTSNCLVDARWVVKIADFGLREFKRDAECDSQDILKKYQ
;
A
#
# COMPACT_ATOMS: atom_id res chain seq x y z
N MET A 1 0.38 12.55 5.40
CA MET A 1 0.70 11.76 4.19
C MET A 1 1.45 12.55 3.13
N ARG A 2 1.00 13.75 2.72
CA ARG A 2 1.68 14.55 1.66
C ARG A 2 3.18 14.78 1.86
N ASP A 3 3.59 15.03 3.11
CA ASP A 3 4.99 15.33 3.44
C ASP A 3 5.83 14.08 3.76
N LEU A 4 5.21 12.90 3.74
CA LEU A 4 5.90 11.63 3.96
C LEU A 4 6.52 11.19 2.64
N ARG A 5 7.83 11.40 2.49
CA ARG A 5 8.59 11.08 1.29
C ARG A 5 9.79 10.22 1.66
N HIS A 6 9.79 9.01 1.13
CA HIS A 6 10.85 8.04 1.32
C HIS A 6 10.84 7.06 0.14
N ASP A 7 12.00 6.58 -0.28
CA ASP A 7 12.14 5.72 -1.46
C ASP A 7 11.37 4.40 -1.32
N ASN A 8 11.16 3.91 -0.09
CA ASN A 8 10.40 2.69 0.20
C ASN A 8 8.98 2.93 0.73
N LEU A 9 8.44 4.14 0.60
CA LEU A 9 7.01 4.41 0.80
C LEU A 9 6.35 4.70 -0.54
N ASN A 10 5.12 4.24 -0.71
CA ASN A 10 4.32 4.61 -1.87
C ASN A 10 3.87 6.07 -1.73
N ALA A 11 4.32 6.92 -2.64
CA ALA A 11 4.13 8.35 -2.53
C ALA A 11 2.67 8.74 -2.77
N PHE A 12 2.09 9.48 -1.82
CA PHE A 12 0.78 10.11 -2.00
C PHE A 12 0.87 11.24 -3.03
N ILE A 13 0.05 11.16 -4.08
CA ILE A 13 -0.03 12.19 -5.12
C ILE A 13 -1.20 13.14 -4.83
N GLY A 14 -2.37 12.60 -4.49
CA GLY A 14 -3.58 13.37 -4.27
C GLY A 14 -4.76 12.52 -3.85
N ALA A 15 -5.93 13.14 -3.70
CA ALA A 15 -7.18 12.45 -3.43
C ALA A 15 -8.34 13.17 -4.13
N CYS A 16 -9.32 12.39 -4.59
CA CYS A 16 -10.63 12.89 -4.95
C CYS A 16 -11.54 12.73 -3.73
N THR A 17 -12.13 13.82 -3.27
CA THR A 17 -13.05 13.83 -2.11
C THR A 17 -14.49 14.13 -2.53
N GLU A 18 -14.76 14.22 -3.84
CA GLU A 18 -16.08 14.53 -4.38
C GLU A 18 -16.88 13.23 -4.63
N PRO A 19 -18.10 13.10 -4.06
CA PRO A 19 -18.99 11.99 -4.39
C PRO A 19 -19.39 12.00 -5.87
N PRO A 20 -19.62 10.83 -6.51
CA PRO A 20 -19.61 9.49 -5.92
C PRO A 20 -18.22 8.82 -5.89
N ASN A 21 -17.19 9.45 -6.47
CA ASN A 21 -15.90 8.80 -6.72
C ASN A 21 -14.83 9.29 -5.74
N ILE A 22 -14.99 8.93 -4.46
CA ILE A 22 -13.97 9.24 -3.44
C ILE A 22 -12.81 8.25 -3.60
N CYS A 23 -11.60 8.75 -3.86
CA CYS A 23 -10.44 7.90 -4.08
C CYS A 23 -9.12 8.57 -3.69
N ILE A 24 -8.09 7.75 -3.50
CA ILE A 24 -6.73 8.18 -3.22
C ILE A 24 -5.85 7.84 -4.41
N VAL A 25 -5.01 8.80 -4.81
CA VAL A 25 -4.08 8.67 -5.93
C VAL A 25 -2.67 8.60 -5.37
N VAL A 26 -1.97 7.51 -5.71
CA VAL A 26 -0.60 7.21 -5.29
C VAL A 26 0.27 6.90 -6.51
N GLU A 27 1.58 6.80 -6.30
CA GLU A 27 2.52 6.38 -7.32
C GLU A 27 2.18 4.96 -7.84
N TYR A 28 2.22 4.80 -9.17
CA TYR A 28 1.92 3.53 -9.81
C TYR A 28 3.12 2.58 -9.75
N CYS A 29 2.87 1.36 -9.28
CA CYS A 29 3.85 0.29 -9.17
C CYS A 29 3.55 -0.80 -10.21
N PRO A 30 4.22 -0.81 -11.37
CA PRO A 30 3.85 -1.65 -12.51
C PRO A 30 4.05 -3.15 -12.29
N ARG A 31 4.80 -3.56 -11.27
CA ARG A 31 5.03 -4.99 -10.97
C ARG A 31 3.99 -5.57 -10.02
N GLY A 32 2.97 -4.77 -9.65
CA GLY A 32 1.94 -5.18 -8.72
C GLY A 32 2.45 -5.26 -7.28
N SER A 33 1.79 -6.09 -6.49
CA SER A 33 2.13 -6.34 -5.10
C SER A 33 3.18 -7.45 -4.97
N LEU A 34 3.82 -7.49 -3.80
CA LEU A 34 4.73 -8.57 -3.45
C LEU A 34 3.99 -9.91 -3.37
N LYS A 35 2.69 -9.90 -3.06
CA LYS A 35 1.84 -11.08 -3.14
C LYS A 35 1.80 -11.63 -4.57
N ASP A 36 1.52 -10.78 -5.56
CA ASP A 36 1.46 -11.18 -6.97
C ASP A 36 2.79 -11.75 -7.46
N ILE A 37 3.91 -11.22 -6.97
CA ILE A 37 5.26 -11.68 -7.29
C ILE A 37 5.57 -13.04 -6.65
N ILE A 38 5.20 -13.25 -5.39
CA ILE A 38 5.48 -14.49 -4.66
C ILE A 38 4.60 -15.64 -5.20
N GLU A 39 3.36 -15.34 -5.61
CA GLU A 39 2.44 -16.32 -6.18
C GLU A 39 2.76 -16.67 -7.66
N ASN A 40 3.70 -15.96 -8.28
CA ASN A 40 4.11 -16.22 -9.66
C ASN A 40 5.16 -17.35 -9.73
N GLU A 41 4.74 -18.54 -10.16
CA GLU A 41 5.61 -19.73 -10.29
C GLU A 41 6.71 -19.58 -11.35
N ASP A 42 6.52 -18.71 -12.35
CA ASP A 42 7.52 -18.46 -13.39
C ASP A 42 8.67 -17.57 -12.88
N MET A 43 8.46 -16.89 -11.74
CA MET A 43 9.45 -16.02 -11.13
C MET A 43 10.35 -16.77 -10.14
N LYS A 44 11.64 -16.83 -10.46
CA LYS A 44 12.66 -17.36 -9.54
C LYS A 44 13.22 -16.26 -8.65
N LEU A 45 12.79 -16.24 -7.41
CA LEU A 45 13.32 -15.36 -6.38
C LEU A 45 14.52 -16.06 -5.70
N ASP A 46 15.73 -15.59 -5.98
CA ASP A 46 16.90 -16.06 -5.22
C ASP A 46 16.99 -15.36 -3.85
N ASN A 47 17.79 -15.91 -2.95
CA ASN A 47 17.93 -15.39 -1.58
C ASN A 47 18.45 -13.94 -1.53
N MET A 48 19.29 -13.55 -2.48
CA MET A 48 19.86 -12.20 -2.50
C MET A 48 18.80 -11.19 -2.93
N PHE A 49 17.97 -11.55 -3.90
CA PHE A 49 16.84 -10.78 -4.35
C PHE A 49 15.78 -10.66 -3.24
N MET A 50 15.40 -11.77 -2.59
CA MET A 50 14.50 -11.74 -1.43
C MET A 50 15.02 -10.84 -0.30
N ALA A 51 16.32 -10.91 0.00
CA ALA A 51 16.95 -10.05 1.01
C ALA A 51 16.86 -8.56 0.64
N SER A 52 16.98 -8.21 -0.65
CA SER A 52 16.80 -6.82 -1.10
C SER A 52 15.38 -6.31 -0.87
N LEU A 53 14.36 -7.11 -1.22
CA LEU A 53 12.95 -6.77 -1.00
C LEU A 53 12.62 -6.59 0.49
N VAL A 54 13.13 -7.48 1.34
CA VAL A 54 12.98 -7.37 2.80
C VAL A 54 13.69 -6.13 3.32
N GLY A 55 14.89 -5.84 2.82
CA GLY A 55 15.65 -4.64 3.19
C GLY A 55 14.88 -3.35 2.88
N ASP A 56 14.20 -3.29 1.74
CA ASP A 56 13.34 -2.17 1.37
C ASP A 56 12.16 -1.99 2.32
N ILE A 57 11.47 -3.09 2.70
CA ILE A 57 10.38 -3.05 3.67
C ILE A 57 10.88 -2.53 5.02
N ILE A 58 12.03 -3.01 5.49
CA ILE A 58 12.60 -2.58 6.77
C ILE A 58 12.88 -1.08 6.75
N ARG A 59 13.54 -0.56 5.71
CA ARG A 59 13.84 0.88 5.58
C ARG A 59 12.56 1.73 5.55
N GLY A 60 11.57 1.30 4.77
CA GLY A 60 10.27 1.98 4.71
C GLY A 60 9.54 2.00 6.06
N MET A 61 9.54 0.88 6.78
CA MET A 61 8.90 0.78 8.10
C MET A 61 9.63 1.60 9.17
N MET A 62 10.97 1.62 9.15
CA MET A 62 11.75 2.48 10.05
C MET A 62 11.36 3.95 9.88
N TYR A 63 11.36 4.44 8.65
CA TYR A 63 10.95 5.81 8.34
C TYR A 63 9.49 6.08 8.77
N LEU A 64 8.58 5.13 8.49
CA LEU A 64 7.16 5.28 8.85
C LEU A 64 6.97 5.38 10.38
N HIS A 65 7.70 4.57 11.15
CA HIS A 65 7.65 4.55 12.61
C HIS A 65 8.18 5.84 13.26
N GLU A 66 9.17 6.48 12.62
CA GLU A 66 9.69 7.78 13.04
C GLU A 66 8.76 8.94 12.66
N SER A 67 7.87 8.73 11.70
CA SER A 67 6.90 9.72 11.24
C SER A 67 5.69 9.90 12.17
N VAL A 68 4.85 10.89 11.86
CA VAL A 68 3.56 11.13 12.56
C VAL A 68 2.57 9.96 12.48
N ILE A 69 2.72 9.07 11.49
CA ILE A 69 1.84 7.90 11.33
C ILE A 69 2.16 6.81 12.36
N ARG A 70 3.44 6.70 12.80
CA ARG A 70 3.96 5.81 13.86
C ARG A 70 3.84 4.31 13.62
N TYR A 71 2.83 3.82 12.92
CA TYR A 71 2.61 2.41 12.62
C TYR A 71 1.79 2.26 11.34
N HIS A 72 2.01 1.16 10.61
CA HIS A 72 1.25 0.89 9.39
C HIS A 72 -0.18 0.39 9.69
N GLY A 73 -0.32 -0.53 10.65
CA GLY A 73 -1.61 -1.10 11.06
C GLY A 73 -2.17 -2.22 10.17
N ASN A 74 -1.64 -2.43 8.96
CA ASN A 74 -2.04 -3.50 8.05
C ASN A 74 -0.90 -3.90 7.10
N LEU A 75 0.30 -4.11 7.63
CA LEU A 75 1.46 -4.50 6.82
C LEU A 75 1.30 -5.98 6.40
N ASN A 76 1.19 -6.22 5.10
CA ASN A 76 1.10 -7.56 4.50
C ASN A 76 1.63 -7.50 3.06
N THR A 77 1.77 -8.65 2.40
CA THR A 77 2.35 -8.74 1.05
C THR A 77 1.53 -8.03 -0.04
N SER A 78 0.21 -7.90 0.13
CA SER A 78 -0.65 -7.15 -0.80
C SER A 78 -0.43 -5.63 -0.69
N ASN A 79 -0.03 -5.14 0.49
CA ASN A 79 0.24 -3.73 0.75
C ASN A 79 1.72 -3.33 0.54
N CYS A 80 2.55 -4.26 0.07
CA CYS A 80 3.91 -3.99 -0.39
C CYS A 80 3.90 -4.01 -1.91
N LEU A 81 3.96 -2.84 -2.56
CA LEU A 81 3.96 -2.73 -4.01
C LEU A 81 5.39 -2.67 -4.56
N VAL A 82 5.58 -3.00 -5.83
CA VAL A 82 6.91 -3.03 -6.44
C VAL A 82 6.96 -2.16 -7.69
N ASP A 83 7.91 -1.22 -7.70
CA ASP A 83 8.09 -0.28 -8.80
C ASP A 83 8.81 -0.90 -10.02
N ALA A 84 8.97 -0.13 -11.09
CA ALA A 84 9.65 -0.58 -12.30
C ALA A 84 11.11 -1.01 -12.08
N ARG A 85 11.77 -0.47 -11.03
CA ARG A 85 13.18 -0.70 -10.69
C ARG A 85 13.36 -1.81 -9.64
N TRP A 86 12.30 -2.57 -9.33
CA TRP A 86 12.32 -3.61 -8.29
C TRP A 86 12.54 -3.08 -6.88
N VAL A 87 12.10 -1.84 -6.61
CA VAL A 87 12.10 -1.27 -5.26
C VAL A 87 10.74 -1.50 -4.62
N VAL A 88 10.73 -2.00 -3.38
CA VAL A 88 9.46 -2.16 -2.63
C VAL A 88 9.00 -0.82 -2.07
N LYS A 89 7.72 -0.53 -2.27
CA LYS A 89 6.96 0.64 -1.82
C LYS A 89 5.87 0.19 -0.87
N ILE A 90 5.97 0.55 0.40
CA ILE A 90 4.92 0.28 1.38
C ILE A 90 3.72 1.19 1.08
N ALA A 91 2.55 0.60 0.87
CA ALA A 91 1.30 1.29 0.53
C ALA A 91 0.29 1.24 1.68
N ASP A 92 -0.87 1.89 1.51
CA ASP A 92 -2.02 1.76 2.42
C ASP A 92 -1.78 2.08 3.90
N PHE A 93 -0.73 2.84 4.21
CA PHE A 93 -0.45 3.36 5.55
C PHE A 93 -1.24 4.66 5.83
N GLY A 94 -1.62 4.89 7.08
CA GLY A 94 -2.29 6.14 7.48
C GLY A 94 -3.71 6.32 6.93
N LEU A 95 -4.35 5.24 6.46
CA LEU A 95 -5.71 5.26 5.88
C LEU A 95 -6.79 4.71 6.83
N ARG A 96 -6.49 4.56 8.12
CA ARG A 96 -7.38 3.89 9.09
C ARG A 96 -8.74 4.56 9.17
N GLU A 97 -8.76 5.88 9.31
CA GLU A 97 -9.99 6.68 9.40
C GLU A 97 -10.75 6.69 8.07
N PHE A 98 -10.02 6.69 6.94
CA PHE A 98 -10.61 6.64 5.60
C PHE A 98 -11.32 5.31 5.33
N LYS A 99 -10.77 4.19 5.81
CA LYS A 99 -11.34 2.86 5.62
C LYS A 99 -12.49 2.53 6.58
N ARG A 100 -12.63 3.26 7.69
CA ARG A 100 -13.60 2.98 8.75
C ARG A 100 -15.04 2.86 8.25
N ASP A 101 -15.43 3.70 7.29
CA ASP A 101 -16.81 3.76 6.78
C ASP A 101 -16.94 3.04 5.42
N ALA A 102 -15.83 2.62 4.80
CA ALA A 102 -15.82 1.83 3.56
C ALA A 102 -16.02 0.33 3.81
N GLU A 103 -15.79 -0.13 5.04
CA GLU A 103 -16.13 -1.47 5.51
C GLU A 103 -17.63 -1.62 5.84
N CYS A 104 -18.46 -0.60 5.55
CA CYS A 104 -19.93 -0.69 5.64
C CYS A 104 -20.46 -1.64 4.57
N ASP A 105 -20.58 -2.89 5.01
CA ASP A 105 -21.17 -4.10 4.48
C ASP A 105 -22.03 -3.99 3.19
N SER A 106 -21.87 -4.98 2.32
CA SER A 106 -22.73 -5.16 1.11
C SER A 106 -24.23 -5.27 1.47
N GLN A 107 -24.55 -5.50 2.74
CA GLN A 107 -25.92 -5.53 3.28
C GLN A 107 -26.58 -4.14 3.36
N ASP A 108 -25.82 -3.05 3.46
CA ASP A 108 -26.39 -1.70 3.55
C ASP A 108 -26.79 -1.12 2.18
N ILE A 109 -26.19 -1.62 1.10
CA ILE A 109 -26.60 -1.28 -0.27
C ILE A 109 -28.00 -1.83 -0.57
N LEU A 110 -28.34 -3.03 -0.06
CA LEU A 110 -29.64 -3.67 -0.29
C LEU A 110 -30.78 -3.02 0.50
N LYS A 111 -30.51 -2.36 1.63
CA LYS A 111 -31.52 -1.63 2.41
C LYS A 111 -31.86 -0.25 1.85
N LYS A 112 -31.07 0.26 0.90
CA LYS A 112 -31.33 1.58 0.28
C LYS A 112 -32.32 1.52 -0.89
N TYR A 113 -32.72 0.32 -1.30
CA TYR A 113 -33.66 0.05 -2.40
C TYR A 113 -34.86 -0.83 -1.97
N GLN A 114 -35.10 -0.97 -0.66
CA GLN A 114 -36.34 -1.49 -0.08
C GLN A 114 -37.03 -0.35 0.69
#